data_AF-A0A926SIG0-F1
#
_entry.id   AF-A0A926SIG0-F1
#
_cell.length_a   1.000
_cell.length_b   1.000
_cell.length_c   1.000
_cell.angle_alpha   90.00
_cell.angle_beta   90.00
_cell.angle_gamma   90.00
#
_symmetry.space_group_name_H-M   'P 1'
#
loop_
_entity.id
_entity.type
_entity.pdbx_description
1 polymer ?
#
loop_
_entity_poly.entity_id
_entity_poly.type
_entity_poly.pdbx_seq_one_letter_code
_entity_poly.pdbx_strand_id
1 'polypeptide(L)'
;MNKIPTTSQTSLSEGLWFIFQDSNKRIAAHVSWFTGQECVFANDNLISKRRSLSMTSTHRFIFEEDTYEVVFSQSILSSDVKCSLIKNGICIERLKVYFPSETFEFSFIVLFCYFALGVLIPFFRLPIWLLLLAVFCSVVVVGIDRMKKAVIDKTDI
;
A
#
# COMPACT_ATOMS: atom_id res chain seq x y z
N MET A 1 -14.02 13.37 8.73
CA MET A 1 -13.66 11.99 9.10
C MET A 1 -13.79 11.15 7.83
N ASN A 2 -12.73 10.48 7.40
CA ASN A 2 -12.81 9.62 6.21
C ASN A 2 -13.77 8.46 6.50
N LYS A 3 -14.69 8.20 5.57
CA LYS A 3 -15.69 7.13 5.69
C LYS A 3 -14.96 5.79 5.57
N ILE A 4 -15.20 4.87 6.51
CA ILE A 4 -14.62 3.53 6.46
C ILE A 4 -15.24 2.78 5.25
N PRO A 5 -14.43 2.33 4.28
CA PRO A 5 -14.96 1.69 3.08
C PRO A 5 -15.53 0.30 3.38
N THR A 6 -16.56 -0.10 2.63
CA THR A 6 -17.25 -1.39 2.81
C THR A 6 -16.43 -2.57 2.27
N THR A 7 -15.51 -2.32 1.34
CA THR A 7 -14.64 -3.32 0.71
C THR A 7 -13.19 -2.94 0.84
N SER A 8 -12.30 -3.93 0.81
CA SER A 8 -10.86 -3.71 0.76
C SER A 8 -10.50 -2.88 -0.48
N GLN A 9 -9.67 -1.86 -0.31
CA GLN A 9 -9.29 -0.94 -1.38
C GLN A 9 -7.91 -0.33 -1.11
N THR A 10 -7.26 0.12 -2.17
CA THR A 10 -5.98 0.84 -2.09
C THR A 10 -6.13 2.24 -2.67
N SER A 11 -5.50 3.22 -2.03
CA SER A 11 -5.46 4.60 -2.49
C SER A 11 -4.13 5.23 -2.11
N LEU A 12 -3.63 6.13 -2.95
CA LEU A 12 -2.36 6.80 -2.73
C LEU A 12 -2.48 7.81 -1.59
N SER A 13 -3.55 8.62 -1.59
CA SER A 13 -3.82 9.63 -0.54
C SER A 13 -4.40 9.00 0.72
N GLU A 14 -5.28 8.02 0.58
CA GLU A 14 -6.03 7.46 1.71
C GLU A 14 -5.36 6.24 2.33
N GLY A 15 -4.40 5.60 1.65
CA GLY A 15 -3.72 4.42 2.15
C GLY A 15 -4.40 3.11 1.74
N LEU A 16 -4.10 2.05 2.49
CA LEU A 16 -4.59 0.70 2.26
C LEU A 16 -5.66 0.36 3.28
N TRP A 17 -6.79 -0.18 2.80
CA TRP A 17 -7.89 -0.66 3.62
C TRP A 17 -8.07 -2.16 3.42
N PHE A 18 -8.09 -2.89 4.52
CA PHE A 18 -8.39 -4.30 4.61
C PHE A 18 -9.68 -4.47 5.39
N ILE A 19 -10.71 -5.03 4.75
CA ILE A 19 -12.00 -5.26 5.37
C ILE A 19 -12.21 -6.76 5.51
N PHE A 20 -12.45 -7.19 6.75
CA PHE A 20 -12.72 -8.57 7.12
C PHE A 20 -14.15 -8.68 7.65
N GLN A 21 -14.81 -9.77 7.28
CA GLN A 21 -16.17 -10.07 7.74
C GLN A 21 -16.16 -11.40 8.51
N ASP A 22 -16.23 -11.33 9.84
CA ASP A 22 -16.36 -12.50 10.71
C ASP A 22 -17.82 -12.60 11.17
N SER A 23 -18.63 -13.34 10.42
CA SER A 23 -20.07 -13.49 10.67
C SER A 23 -20.79 -12.12 10.72
N ASN A 24 -21.17 -11.64 11.91
CA ASN A 24 -21.82 -10.34 12.12
C ASN A 24 -20.85 -9.23 12.57
N LYS A 25 -19.56 -9.54 12.72
CA LYS A 25 -18.51 -8.61 13.16
C LYS A 25 -17.72 -8.13 11.94
N ARG A 26 -17.63 -6.82 11.79
CA ARG A 26 -16.84 -6.19 10.73
C ARG A 26 -15.55 -5.64 11.33
N ILE A 27 -14.41 -6.13 10.87
CA ILE A 27 -13.11 -5.64 11.28
C ILE A 27 -12.48 -4.92 10.08
N ALA A 28 -12.18 -3.64 10.26
CA ALA A 28 -11.51 -2.83 9.25
C ALA A 28 -10.11 -2.46 9.73
N ALA A 29 -9.13 -2.65 8.89
CA ALA A 29 -7.73 -2.35 9.13
C ALA A 29 -7.23 -1.37 8.07
N HIS A 30 -6.65 -0.27 8.53
CA HIS A 30 -6.17 0.83 7.69
C HIS A 30 -4.69 1.05 7.89
N VAL A 31 -3.95 1.26 6.81
CA VAL A 31 -2.54 1.64 6.82
C VAL A 31 -2.30 2.82 5.90
N SER A 32 -1.72 3.90 6.41
CA SER A 32 -1.30 5.04 5.60
C SER A 32 0.10 4.81 5.02
N TRP A 33 0.22 4.89 3.68
CA TRP A 33 1.51 4.78 2.97
C TRP A 33 2.53 5.84 3.38
N PHE A 34 2.08 7.07 3.62
CA PHE A 34 2.97 8.20 3.88
C PHE A 34 3.43 8.30 5.32
N THR A 35 2.53 8.02 6.27
CA THR A 35 2.84 8.20 7.69
C THR A 35 3.22 6.90 8.38
N GLY A 36 2.90 5.73 7.80
CA GLY A 36 2.99 4.45 8.50
C GLY A 36 1.99 4.35 9.65
N GLN A 37 0.94 5.17 9.64
CA GLN A 37 -0.11 5.09 10.64
C GLN A 37 -1.03 3.91 10.33
N GLU A 38 -1.22 3.06 11.33
CA GLU A 38 -2.04 1.86 11.31
C GLU A 38 -3.24 2.07 12.24
N CYS A 39 -4.45 1.81 11.76
CA CYS A 39 -5.68 1.91 12.53
C CYS A 39 -6.49 0.62 12.38
N VAL A 40 -7.06 0.12 13.47
CA VAL A 40 -7.94 -1.04 13.48
C VAL A 40 -9.28 -0.63 14.08
N PHE A 41 -10.34 -0.98 13.38
CA PHE A 41 -11.72 -0.69 13.73
C PHE A 41 -12.51 -1.99 13.85
N ALA A 42 -13.39 -2.07 14.84
CA ALA A 42 -14.37 -3.14 14.97
C ALA A 42 -15.77 -2.51 14.99
N ASN A 43 -16.65 -2.95 14.09
CA ASN A 43 -17.98 -2.37 13.88
C ASN A 43 -17.95 -0.83 13.80
N ASP A 44 -17.04 -0.31 12.97
CA ASP A 44 -16.78 1.13 12.73
C ASP A 44 -16.22 1.92 13.93
N ASN A 45 -15.99 1.29 15.09
CA ASN A 45 -15.34 1.92 16.24
C ASN A 45 -13.83 1.70 16.20
N LEU A 46 -13.06 2.77 16.42
CA LEU A 46 -11.59 2.69 16.48
C LEU A 46 -11.16 1.95 17.76
N ILE A 47 -10.55 0.77 17.58
CA ILE A 47 -10.06 -0.07 18.69
C ILE A 47 -8.57 0.13 18.93
N SER A 48 -7.81 0.31 17.85
CA SER A 48 -6.36 0.48 17.94
C SER A 48 -5.87 1.49 16.93
N LYS A 49 -4.93 2.34 17.37
CA LYS A 49 -4.22 3.28 16.52
C LYS A 49 -2.76 3.28 16.90
N ARG A 50 -1.90 2.97 15.93
CA ARG A 50 -0.45 2.92 16.11
C ARG A 50 0.23 3.56 14.92
N ARG A 51 1.48 3.99 15.11
CA ARG A 51 2.38 4.29 13.99
C ARG A 51 3.46 3.21 13.98
N SER A 52 3.62 2.54 12.86
CA SER A 52 4.65 1.51 12.67
C SER A 52 5.38 1.77 11.35
N LEU A 53 6.71 1.78 11.42
CA LEU A 53 7.61 1.77 10.27
C LEU A 53 8.30 0.41 10.12
N SER A 54 7.90 -0.57 10.94
CA SER A 54 8.41 -1.93 10.89
C SER A 54 7.79 -2.68 9.72
N MET A 55 8.53 -3.62 9.14
CA MET A 55 8.03 -4.54 8.12
C MET A 55 6.85 -5.38 8.61
N THR A 56 6.80 -5.65 9.91
CA THR A 56 5.73 -6.41 10.55
C THR A 56 5.23 -5.66 11.78
N SER A 57 3.91 -5.63 11.94
CA SER A 57 3.24 -5.06 13.10
C SER A 57 2.03 -5.92 13.48
N THR A 58 1.67 -5.87 14.77
CA THR A 58 0.57 -6.65 15.32
C THR A 58 -0.26 -5.79 16.24
N HIS A 59 -1.57 -5.84 16.05
CA HIS A 59 -2.57 -5.22 16.91
C HIS A 59 -3.39 -6.33 17.58
N ARG A 60 -3.26 -6.45 18.90
CA ARG A 60 -4.05 -7.39 19.71
C ARG A 60 -5.13 -6.63 20.44
N PHE A 61 -6.35 -7.16 20.42
CA PHE A 61 -7.48 -6.57 21.14
C PHE A 61 -8.53 -7.63 21.46
N ILE A 62 -9.31 -7.37 22.51
CA ILE A 62 -10.48 -8.17 22.84
C ILE A 62 -11.69 -7.41 22.32
N PHE A 63 -12.55 -8.09 21.57
CA PHE A 63 -13.80 -7.51 21.09
C PHE A 63 -14.95 -8.47 21.36
N GLU A 64 -15.88 -8.02 22.20
CA GLU A 64 -16.90 -8.85 22.82
C GLU A 64 -16.25 -9.98 23.65
N GLU A 65 -16.36 -11.24 23.20
CA GLU A 65 -15.83 -12.42 23.91
C GLU A 65 -14.61 -13.04 23.22
N ASP A 66 -14.24 -12.53 22.04
CA ASP A 66 -13.18 -13.09 21.22
C ASP A 66 -11.89 -12.26 21.30
N THR A 67 -10.76 -12.96 21.31
CA THR A 67 -9.43 -12.33 21.20
C THR A 67 -9.05 -12.25 19.74
N TYR A 68 -8.86 -11.03 19.24
CA TYR A 68 -8.46 -10.77 17.86
C TYR A 68 -7.02 -10.27 17.77
N GLU A 69 -6.33 -10.72 16.72
CA GLU A 69 -5.06 -10.14 16.28
C GLU A 69 -5.14 -9.76 14.81
N VAL A 70 -4.76 -8.51 14.52
CA VAL A 70 -4.54 -8.03 13.16
C VAL A 70 -3.05 -7.91 12.96
N VAL A 71 -2.50 -8.68 12.01
CA VAL A 71 -1.07 -8.71 11.71
C VAL A 71 -0.85 -8.13 10.32
N PHE A 72 -0.09 -7.04 10.25
CA PHE A 72 0.42 -6.52 8.99
C PHE A 72 1.83 -7.05 8.76
N SER A 73 2.11 -7.49 7.54
CA SER A 73 3.45 -7.92 7.13
C SER A 73 3.73 -7.45 5.71
N GLN A 74 4.89 -6.83 5.52
CA GLN A 74 5.35 -6.30 4.25
C GLN A 74 6.61 -7.05 3.84
N SER A 75 6.66 -7.55 2.61
CA SER A 75 7.86 -8.17 2.06
C SER A 75 8.50 -7.21 1.06
N ILE A 76 9.72 -6.73 1.33
CA ILE A 76 10.48 -5.88 0.38
C ILE A 76 10.70 -6.62 -0.93
N LEU A 77 11.05 -7.91 -0.84
CA LEU A 77 11.43 -8.73 -1.99
C LEU A 77 10.25 -8.97 -2.94
N SER A 78 9.07 -9.28 -2.38
CA SER A 78 7.86 -9.57 -3.17
C SER A 78 7.01 -8.33 -3.44
N SER A 79 7.38 -7.17 -2.89
CA SER A 79 6.61 -5.92 -2.93
C SER A 79 5.13 -6.14 -2.58
N ASP A 80 4.86 -7.08 -1.67
CA ASP A 80 3.51 -7.41 -1.23
C ASP A 80 3.27 -6.99 0.22
N VAL A 81 2.04 -6.58 0.49
CA VAL A 81 1.54 -6.24 1.83
C VAL A 81 0.45 -7.23 2.18
N LYS A 82 0.64 -7.95 3.28
CA LYS A 82 -0.29 -8.95 3.80
C LYS A 82 -0.92 -8.41 5.07
N CYS A 83 -2.22 -8.64 5.21
CA CYS A 83 -2.97 -8.42 6.44
C CYS A 83 -3.65 -9.73 6.82
N SER A 84 -3.34 -10.26 8.00
CA SER A 84 -3.96 -11.48 8.53
C SER A 84 -4.84 -11.14 9.71
N LEU A 85 -6.03 -11.72 9.74
CA LEU A 85 -6.95 -11.67 10.87
C LEU A 85 -6.91 -13.01 11.61
N ILE A 86 -6.56 -12.97 12.89
CA ILE A 86 -6.46 -14.12 13.78
C ILE A 86 -7.51 -13.95 14.88
N LYS A 87 -8.26 -15.00 15.17
CA LYS A 87 -9.26 -15.05 16.25
C LYS A 87 -8.97 -16.23 17.15
N ASN A 88 -8.83 -15.98 18.45
CA ASN A 88 -8.56 -17.02 19.45
C ASN A 88 -7.37 -17.92 19.07
N GLY A 89 -6.34 -17.33 18.44
CA GLY A 89 -5.14 -18.04 17.95
C GLY A 89 -5.27 -18.71 16.57
N ILE A 90 -6.44 -18.69 15.94
CA ILE A 90 -6.69 -19.30 14.63
C ILE A 90 -6.77 -18.21 13.55
N CYS A 91 -6.00 -18.35 12.46
CA CYS A 91 -6.07 -17.45 11.32
C CYS A 91 -7.39 -17.69 10.57
N ILE A 92 -8.28 -16.69 10.52
CA ILE A 92 -9.58 -16.77 9.85
C ILE A 92 -9.50 -16.30 8.42
N GLU A 93 -8.72 -15.25 8.17
CA GLU A 93 -8.65 -14.63 6.86
C GLU A 93 -7.29 -13.97 6.63
N ARG A 94 -6.78 -14.07 5.40
CA ARG A 94 -5.57 -13.38 4.96
C ARG A 94 -5.85 -12.68 3.65
N LEU A 95 -5.59 -11.37 3.65
CA LEU A 95 -5.65 -10.54 2.46
C LEU A 95 -4.24 -10.14 2.08
N LYS A 96 -3.93 -10.25 0.79
CA LYS A 96 -2.66 -9.84 0.22
C LYS A 96 -2.92 -8.78 -0.83
N VAL A 97 -2.18 -7.68 -0.74
CA VAL A 97 -2.11 -6.68 -1.79
C VAL A 97 -0.74 -6.78 -2.42
N TYR A 98 -0.71 -6.99 -3.72
CA TYR A 98 0.52 -6.97 -4.49
C TYR A 98 0.38 -6.01 -5.65
N PHE A 99 1.50 -5.39 -5.99
CA PHE A 99 1.61 -4.56 -7.17
C PHE A 99 2.17 -5.45 -8.26
N PRO A 100 1.39 -5.80 -9.29
CA PRO A 100 1.91 -6.61 -10.37
C PRO A 100 3.14 -5.89 -10.92
N SER A 101 4.27 -6.59 -10.90
CA SER A 101 5.46 -6.14 -11.61
C SER A 101 5.15 -6.29 -13.09
N GLU A 102 4.54 -5.29 -13.68
CA GLU A 102 4.65 -5.08 -15.12
C GLU A 102 6.14 -5.13 -15.43
N THR A 103 6.53 -5.97 -16.38
CA THR A 103 7.89 -6.00 -16.89
C THR A 103 8.23 -4.56 -17.16
N PHE A 104 9.22 -4.05 -16.43
CA PHE A 104 9.64 -2.68 -16.49
C PHE A 104 10.39 -2.54 -17.81
N GLU A 105 9.65 -2.58 -18.91
CA GLU A 105 10.02 -1.92 -20.14
C GLU A 105 9.99 -0.44 -19.79
N PHE A 106 11.02 0.02 -19.07
CA PHE A 106 11.57 1.33 -19.36
C PHE A 106 11.82 1.28 -20.86
N SER A 107 10.81 1.69 -21.63
CA SER A 107 10.87 1.67 -23.07
C SER A 107 12.19 2.36 -23.38
N PHE A 108 13.10 1.68 -24.10
CA PHE A 108 14.41 2.25 -24.42
C PHE A 108 14.26 3.68 -24.99
N ILE A 109 13.09 3.97 -25.55
CA ILE A 109 12.56 5.29 -25.92
C ILE A 109 12.67 6.32 -24.78
N VAL A 110 12.20 6.05 -23.57
CA VAL A 110 12.27 6.98 -22.43
C VAL A 110 13.71 7.25 -22.02
N LEU A 111 14.54 6.21 -21.93
CA LEU A 111 15.97 6.34 -21.65
C LEU A 111 16.68 7.16 -22.74
N PHE A 112 16.34 6.89 -24.00
CA PHE A 112 16.86 7.59 -25.17
C PHE A 112 16.40 9.05 -25.21
N CYS A 113 15.16 9.36 -24.84
CA CYS A 113 14.65 10.72 -24.70
C CYS A 113 15.44 11.50 -23.65
N TYR A 114 15.72 10.90 -22.48
CA TYR A 114 16.55 11.53 -21.45
C TYR A 114 18.00 11.74 -21.91
N PHE A 115 18.56 10.76 -22.62
CA PHE A 115 19.89 10.89 -23.21
C PHE A 115 19.94 12.03 -24.24
N ALA A 116 18.98 12.09 -25.16
CA ALA A 116 18.87 13.16 -26.16
C ALA A 116 18.68 14.53 -25.51
N LEU A 117 17.81 14.67 -24.51
CA LEU A 117 17.64 15.89 -23.72
C LEU A 117 18.95 16.31 -23.05
N GLY A 118 19.70 15.36 -22.48
CA GLY A 118 21.01 15.59 -21.88
C GLY A 118 22.02 16.22 -22.85
N VAL A 119 22.03 15.76 -24.10
CA VAL A 119 22.92 16.27 -25.16
C VAL A 119 22.50 17.68 -25.63
N LEU A 120 21.19 18.00 -25.63
CA LEU A 120 20.68 19.30 -26.09
C LEU A 120 20.86 20.43 -25.06
N ILE A 121 20.91 20.11 -23.77
CA ILE A 121 21.08 21.08 -22.68
C ILE A 121 22.29 22.01 -22.83
N PRO A 122 23.51 21.53 -23.12
CA PRO A 122 24.66 22.42 -23.33
C PRO A 122 24.51 23.29 -24.59
N PHE A 123 23.79 22.83 -25.61
CA PHE A 123 23.55 23.57 -26.85
C PHE A 123 22.57 24.75 -26.65
N PHE A 124 21.51 24.53 -25.86
CA PHE A 124 20.47 25.54 -25.59
C PHE A 124 20.68 26.31 -24.28
N ARG A 125 21.77 26.07 -23.55
CA ARG A 125 22.03 26.62 -22.20
C ARG A 125 20.87 26.43 -21.22
N LEU A 126 20.18 25.30 -21.32
CA LEU A 126 19.09 24.99 -20.40
C LEU A 126 19.68 24.62 -19.02
N PRO A 127 18.97 24.92 -17.92
CA PRO A 127 19.46 24.59 -16.61
C PRO A 127 19.19 23.11 -16.27
N ILE A 128 20.15 22.46 -15.62
CA ILE A 128 20.13 21.02 -15.35
C ILE A 128 18.97 20.54 -14.46
N TRP A 129 18.39 21.44 -13.65
CA TRP A 129 17.25 21.12 -12.80
C TRP A 129 16.00 20.71 -13.59
N LEU A 130 15.87 21.13 -14.86
CA LEU A 130 14.77 20.67 -15.73
C LEU A 130 14.83 19.16 -16.00
N LEU A 131 16.04 18.58 -16.14
CA LEU A 131 16.18 17.12 -16.25
C LEU A 131 15.76 16.44 -14.97
N LEU A 132 16.23 16.95 -13.82
CA LEU A 132 15.90 16.38 -12.52
C LEU A 132 14.37 16.40 -12.29
N LEU A 133 13.71 17.48 -12.69
CA LEU A 133 12.26 17.60 -12.61
C LEU A 133 11.55 16.63 -13.57
N ALA A 134 12.01 16.49 -14.81
CA ALA A 134 11.44 15.55 -15.77
C ALA A 134 11.58 14.09 -15.28
N VAL A 135 12.77 13.71 -14.78
CA VAL A 135 13.02 12.40 -14.19
C VAL A 135 12.08 12.18 -13.01
N PHE A 136 11.99 13.13 -12.08
CA PHE A 136 11.10 13.06 -10.93
C PHE A 136 9.63 12.88 -11.36
N CYS A 137 9.14 13.66 -12.31
CA CYS A 137 7.78 13.53 -12.85
C CYS A 137 7.54 12.13 -13.44
N SER A 138 8.48 11.57 -14.20
CA SER A 138 8.31 10.22 -14.75
C SER A 138 8.24 9.15 -13.67
N VAL A 139 9.07 9.25 -12.62
CA VAL A 139 9.05 8.32 -11.48
C VAL A 139 7.71 8.43 -10.75
N VAL A 140 7.21 9.64 -10.52
CA VAL A 140 5.91 9.87 -9.87
C VAL A 140 4.77 9.29 -10.72
N VAL A 141 4.74 9.56 -12.03
CA VAL A 141 3.69 9.04 -12.92
C VAL A 141 3.70 7.51 -12.96
N VAL A 142 4.86 6.88 -13.09
CA VAL A 142 4.98 5.42 -13.07
C VAL A 142 4.59 4.85 -11.70
N GLY A 143 4.95 5.52 -10.61
CA GLY A 143 4.51 5.16 -9.26
C GLY A 143 2.98 5.20 -9.12
N ILE A 144 2.34 6.26 -9.64
CA ILE A 144 0.88 6.39 -9.64
C ILE A 144 0.23 5.29 -10.48
N ASP A 145 0.76 4.97 -11.67
CA ASP A 145 0.22 3.93 -12.54
C ASP A 145 0.29 2.54 -11.89
N ARG A 146 1.44 2.20 -11.30
CA ARG A 146 1.62 0.94 -10.56
C ARG A 146 0.61 0.78 -9.42
N MET A 147 0.32 1.87 -8.70
CA MET A 147 -0.64 1.84 -7.59
C MET A 147 -2.08 1.64 -8.06
N LYS A 148 -2.45 2.18 -9.24
CA LYS A 148 -3.78 1.93 -9.85
C LYS A 148 -3.98 0.47 -10.22
N LYS A 149 -2.90 -0.23 -10.52
CA LYS A 149 -2.91 -1.66 -10.88
C LYS A 149 -2.78 -2.58 -9.67
N ALA A 150 -2.77 -2.08 -8.44
CA ALA A 150 -2.65 -2.98 -7.28
C ALA A 150 -3.85 -3.93 -7.23
N VAL A 151 -3.56 -5.21 -7.03
CA VAL A 151 -4.56 -6.26 -6.93
C VAL A 151 -4.64 -6.68 -5.47
N ILE A 152 -5.87 -6.77 -4.96
CA ILE A 152 -6.18 -7.31 -3.65
C ILE A 152 -6.69 -8.73 -3.85
N ASP A 153 -6.01 -9.69 -3.25
CA ASP A 153 -6.34 -11.09 -3.37
C ASP A 153 -6.50 -11.73 -1.99
N LYS A 154 -7.45 -12.66 -1.89
CA LYS A 154 -7.66 -13.44 -0.68
C LYS A 154 -6.70 -14.63 -0.75
N THR A 155 -5.82 -14.73 0.23
CA THR A 155 -4.85 -15.83 0.28
C THR A 155 -5.46 -16.99 1.05
N ASP A 156 -5.36 -18.20 0.50
CA ASP A 156 -5.71 -19.43 1.21
C ASP A 156 -4.87 -19.59 2.49
N ILE A 157 -5.50 -20.16 3.52
CA ILE A 157 -4.97 -20.28 4.89
C ILE A 157 -4.46 -21.70 5.12
#